data_AF-A0A4Q1IC28-F1
#
_entry.id   AF-A0A4Q1IC28-F1
#
_cell.length_a   1.000
_cell.length_b   1.000
_cell.length_c   1.000
_cell.angle_alpha   90.00
_cell.angle_beta   90.00
_cell.angle_gamma   90.00
#
_symmetry.space_group_name_H-M   'P 1'
#
loop_
_entity.id
_entity.type
_entity.pdbx_description
1 polymer ?
#
loop_
_entity_poly.entity_id
_entity_poly.type
_entity_poly.pdbx_seq_one_letter_code
_entity_poly.pdbx_strand_id
1 'polypeptide(L)'
;MKNIKYILGLFLALTFFVSCEEESKEFGDIIAPSNIQVEAEIEGQDLSNPELMYGDGSGFVSFESNATNVISYSYNFGDGSTVVAPSGKIKHRYTKVGVNTFTVVISAIGTAGVTSTTSMDVMVYSSFSDVEAEDLLSGGVEGAGKTWYWAANLPLHVGMGTANDDYGNGEFAYESWWNAIQPWDEEKGCMYTNEFVFTKTADGITFEQTVGPAFVPGTYAGFIGVDGDTCHDETVAPNMFGVKNVALFPSGTKAALEGSYNNVPYRKTAFEISDGGFMGWMVGSSTYDIISIDENYMRVRIVEDPATGVGAAWYQLFTSTKPVQGGSEFTELVWSDEFETAGAPDAAKWTYDLGAGGWGNGEKQTYTNNPENVVVANGVLKITAKKDGDSYTSARLKTQGLYDFTYGRVDISAKLPASQGTWPALWMLGTNIDDVNWPRCGEIDIMEQLGGDKSNTLGTFHWFDTAGGNNASYGETLDVANATTEFHKYSLEWTKDMLTVFVDDKKVVEMANNADLPFADKDFFMILNVAMGGTLGGTIDPNFTEDAMEIEYVRVYQ
;
A
#
# COMPACT_ATOMS: atom_id res chain seq x y z
N MET A 1 67.54 -1.09 35.20
CA MET A 1 68.92 -0.70 34.82
C MET A 1 68.91 -0.37 33.34
N LYS A 2 68.92 0.92 32.99
CA LYS A 2 69.96 1.63 32.20
C LYS A 2 70.07 1.14 30.74
N ASN A 3 70.08 1.95 29.69
CA ASN A 3 70.05 3.40 29.53
C ASN A 3 69.83 3.72 28.04
N ILE A 4 69.22 4.87 27.83
CA ILE A 4 68.92 5.59 26.60
C ILE A 4 70.16 6.40 26.11
N LYS A 5 70.20 6.67 24.78
CA LYS A 5 70.87 7.80 24.02
C LYS A 5 72.32 7.69 23.53
N TYR A 6 72.49 7.90 22.22
CA TYR A 6 73.23 8.98 21.49
C TYR A 6 73.74 8.41 20.13
N ILE A 7 73.22 8.75 18.95
CA ILE A 7 73.18 10.01 18.18
C ILE A 7 74.51 10.36 17.47
N LEU A 8 74.39 10.51 16.14
CA LEU A 8 75.20 11.24 15.13
C LEU A 8 76.49 10.63 14.54
N GLY A 9 76.45 10.40 13.22
CA GLY A 9 77.41 11.02 12.29
C GLY A 9 78.15 10.11 11.28
N LEU A 10 77.61 9.97 10.06
CA LEU A 10 78.27 10.19 8.74
C LEU A 10 77.35 9.62 7.63
N PHE A 11 76.60 10.46 6.91
CA PHE A 11 76.95 11.03 5.60
C PHE A 11 77.03 10.00 4.44
N LEU A 12 75.98 10.10 3.60
CA LEU A 12 75.99 10.00 2.15
C LEU A 12 75.74 8.63 1.48
N ALA A 13 74.79 8.70 0.54
CA ALA A 13 74.41 7.75 -0.50
C ALA A 13 73.53 6.58 -0.04
N LEU A 14 72.21 6.78 -0.12
CA LEU A 14 71.35 6.00 -1.02
C LEU A 14 69.92 6.57 -0.95
N THR A 15 69.63 7.57 -1.79
CA THR A 15 68.27 7.91 -2.19
C THR A 15 67.78 6.81 -3.14
N PHE A 16 67.15 5.76 -2.60
CA PHE A 16 66.30 4.90 -3.43
C PHE A 16 65.02 5.66 -3.71
N PHE A 17 64.93 6.19 -4.93
CA PHE A 17 63.65 6.52 -5.54
C PHE A 17 62.86 5.21 -5.64
N VAL A 18 61.86 5.03 -4.77
CA VAL A 18 60.77 4.10 -5.04
C VAL A 18 59.91 4.81 -6.06
N SER A 19 60.22 4.58 -7.34
CA SER A 19 59.30 4.85 -8.44
C SER A 19 58.04 4.03 -8.17
N CYS A 20 56.88 4.67 -8.11
CA CYS A 20 55.64 3.96 -8.38
C CYS A 20 55.78 3.40 -9.80
N GLU A 21 55.87 2.09 -9.93
CA GLU A 21 55.61 1.43 -11.21
C GLU A 21 54.10 1.57 -11.41
N GLU A 22 53.67 2.51 -12.26
CA GLU A 22 52.31 2.44 -12.81
C GLU A 22 52.26 1.13 -13.59
N GLU A 23 51.54 0.13 -13.07
CA GLU A 23 51.15 -1.01 -13.90
C GLU A 23 50.24 -0.47 -15.01
N SER A 24 50.84 -0.17 -16.16
CA SER A 24 50.10 0.09 -17.38
C SER A 24 49.41 -1.21 -17.76
N LYS A 25 48.11 -1.33 -17.45
CA LYS A 25 47.27 -2.38 -18.03
C LYS A 25 47.15 -2.10 -19.52
N GLU A 26 48.05 -2.65 -20.32
CA GLU A 26 47.89 -2.65 -21.77
C GLU A 26 46.70 -3.55 -22.11
N PHE A 27 45.71 -3.00 -22.79
CA PHE A 27 44.71 -3.82 -23.45
C PHE A 27 45.43 -4.65 -24.52
N GLY A 28 45.19 -5.96 -24.55
CA GLY A 28 45.59 -6.77 -25.70
C GLY A 28 44.98 -6.22 -27.00
N ASP A 29 45.37 -6.76 -28.15
CA ASP A 29 44.91 -6.27 -29.45
C ASP A 29 43.39 -6.04 -29.49
N ILE A 30 42.99 -4.82 -29.87
CA ILE A 30 41.59 -4.44 -30.06
C ILE A 30 41.17 -4.99 -31.43
N ILE A 31 40.53 -6.16 -31.42
CA ILE A 31 40.15 -6.88 -32.63
C ILE A 31 38.63 -6.93 -32.72
N ALA A 32 38.08 -6.32 -33.76
CA ALA A 32 36.66 -6.40 -34.06
C ALA A 32 36.25 -7.84 -34.41
N PRO A 33 35.12 -8.34 -33.89
CA PRO A 33 34.61 -9.64 -34.29
C PRO A 33 34.33 -9.71 -35.80
N SER A 34 34.48 -10.89 -36.40
CA SER A 34 34.28 -11.07 -37.85
C SER A 34 33.59 -12.40 -38.17
N ASN A 35 33.11 -12.56 -39.41
CA ASN A 35 32.44 -13.77 -39.88
C ASN A 35 31.21 -14.14 -39.04
N ILE A 36 30.37 -13.16 -38.73
CA ILE A 36 29.15 -13.39 -37.96
C ILE A 36 28.19 -14.23 -38.81
N GLN A 37 27.85 -15.41 -38.30
CA GLN A 37 26.85 -16.32 -38.84
C GLN A 37 25.75 -16.45 -37.80
N VAL A 38 24.50 -16.44 -38.25
CA VAL A 38 23.33 -16.56 -37.38
C VAL A 38 22.36 -17.53 -38.03
N GLU A 39 21.92 -18.50 -37.27
CA GLU A 39 20.84 -19.41 -37.63
C GLU A 39 19.67 -19.18 -36.67
N ALA A 40 18.44 -19.27 -37.19
CA ALA A 40 17.21 -19.17 -36.41
C ALA A 40 16.34 -20.39 -36.69
N GLU A 41 15.90 -21.05 -35.62
CA GLU A 41 15.00 -22.19 -35.66
C GLU A 41 13.68 -21.82 -34.98
N ILE A 42 12.59 -21.77 -35.76
CA ILE A 42 11.26 -21.46 -35.26
C ILE A 42 10.61 -22.75 -34.75
N GLU A 43 10.13 -22.74 -33.50
CA GLU A 43 9.57 -23.93 -32.87
C GLU A 43 8.31 -24.43 -33.58
N GLY A 44 8.28 -25.73 -33.88
CA GLY A 44 7.19 -26.37 -34.60
C GLY A 44 7.09 -26.00 -36.08
N GLN A 45 8.10 -25.33 -36.66
CA GLN A 45 8.08 -24.96 -38.07
C GLN A 45 8.17 -26.19 -38.99
N ASP A 46 7.27 -26.25 -39.97
CA ASP A 46 7.33 -27.21 -41.07
C ASP A 46 7.06 -26.50 -42.40
N LEU A 47 8.11 -26.29 -43.20
CA LEU A 47 8.04 -25.61 -44.49
C LEU A 47 7.23 -26.38 -45.55
N SER A 48 6.92 -27.66 -45.30
CA SER A 48 6.06 -28.46 -46.17
C SER A 48 4.57 -28.36 -45.81
N ASN A 49 4.24 -27.82 -44.63
CA ASN A 49 2.89 -27.61 -44.15
C ASN A 49 2.56 -26.11 -44.07
N PRO A 50 1.64 -25.59 -44.90
CA PRO A 50 1.26 -24.18 -44.89
C PRO A 50 0.78 -23.64 -43.53
N GLU A 51 0.19 -24.49 -42.68
CA GLU A 51 -0.31 -24.10 -41.35
C GLU A 51 0.81 -23.96 -40.31
N LEU A 52 1.94 -24.63 -40.51
CA LEU A 52 3.11 -24.62 -39.61
C LEU A 52 4.30 -23.88 -40.22
N MET A 53 4.12 -23.21 -41.37
CA MET A 53 5.20 -22.54 -42.10
C MET A 53 5.91 -21.47 -41.26
N TYR A 54 5.23 -20.91 -40.26
CA TYR A 54 5.74 -19.87 -39.36
C TYR A 54 5.79 -20.31 -37.89
N GLY A 55 5.75 -21.63 -37.63
CA GLY A 55 5.76 -22.22 -36.29
C GLY A 55 4.41 -22.76 -35.83
N ASP A 56 4.39 -23.39 -34.65
CA ASP A 56 3.21 -24.02 -34.04
C ASP A 56 2.29 -23.05 -33.28
N GLY A 57 2.57 -21.76 -33.29
CA GLY A 57 1.85 -20.73 -32.54
C GLY A 57 2.41 -20.45 -31.15
N SER A 58 3.45 -21.18 -30.71
CA SER A 58 4.15 -20.92 -29.44
C SER A 58 4.96 -19.62 -29.44
N GLY A 59 5.28 -19.09 -30.62
CA GLY A 59 6.09 -17.90 -30.82
C GLY A 59 7.58 -18.07 -30.53
N PHE A 60 8.06 -19.27 -30.21
CA PHE A 60 9.46 -19.48 -29.84
C PHE A 60 10.39 -19.56 -31.05
N VAL A 61 11.55 -18.91 -30.92
CA VAL A 61 12.65 -18.99 -31.88
C VAL A 61 13.97 -19.19 -31.12
N SER A 62 14.73 -20.21 -31.52
CA SER A 62 16.08 -20.44 -31.02
C SER A 62 17.09 -19.85 -32.00
N PHE A 63 18.00 -19.02 -31.49
CA PHE A 63 19.08 -18.41 -32.27
C PHE A 63 20.42 -19.07 -31.90
N GLU A 64 21.20 -19.40 -32.92
CA GLU A 64 22.58 -19.84 -32.78
C GLU A 64 23.49 -18.92 -33.61
N SER A 65 24.35 -18.16 -32.92
CA SER A 65 25.29 -17.21 -33.51
C SER A 65 26.73 -17.67 -33.31
N ASN A 66 27.54 -17.51 -34.36
CA ASN A 66 28.98 -17.76 -34.33
C ASN A 66 29.74 -16.58 -34.95
N ALA A 67 30.85 -16.19 -34.34
CA ALA A 67 31.74 -15.15 -34.82
C ALA A 67 33.18 -15.43 -34.35
N THR A 68 34.16 -14.94 -35.12
CA THR A 68 35.58 -14.97 -34.74
C THR A 68 35.89 -13.80 -33.80
N ASN A 69 36.77 -13.99 -32.80
CA ASN A 69 37.21 -12.96 -31.84
C ASN A 69 36.07 -12.32 -31.00
N VAL A 70 35.02 -13.10 -30.73
CA VAL A 70 33.87 -12.67 -29.93
C VAL A 70 34.02 -13.08 -28.47
N ILE A 71 33.53 -12.23 -27.58
CA ILE A 71 33.44 -12.46 -26.13
C ILE A 71 31.98 -12.71 -25.73
N SER A 72 31.06 -11.95 -26.30
CA SER A 72 29.62 -12.07 -26.05
C SER A 72 28.81 -11.56 -27.25
N TYR A 73 27.50 -11.81 -27.22
CA TYR A 73 26.56 -11.32 -28.21
C TYR A 73 25.50 -10.43 -27.54
N SER A 74 25.04 -9.41 -28.25
CA SER A 74 23.82 -8.69 -27.93
C SER A 74 22.80 -8.91 -29.03
N TYR A 75 21.59 -9.31 -28.65
CA TYR A 75 20.46 -9.54 -29.54
C TYR A 75 19.43 -8.45 -29.30
N ASN A 76 19.05 -7.74 -30.34
CA ASN A 76 17.81 -6.98 -30.38
C ASN A 76 16.83 -7.76 -31.25
N PHE A 77 15.73 -8.23 -30.67
CA PHE A 77 14.80 -9.14 -31.32
C PHE A 77 13.80 -8.44 -32.26
N GLY A 78 13.80 -7.11 -32.33
CA GLY A 78 12.90 -6.36 -33.20
C GLY A 78 11.47 -6.21 -32.67
N ASP A 79 11.17 -6.75 -31.48
CA ASP A 79 9.93 -6.55 -30.73
C ASP A 79 10.10 -5.59 -29.53
N GLY A 80 11.24 -4.89 -29.51
CA GLY A 80 11.64 -3.96 -28.45
C GLY A 80 12.45 -4.61 -27.33
N SER A 81 12.55 -5.95 -27.27
CA SER A 81 13.40 -6.62 -26.28
C SER A 81 14.87 -6.71 -26.74
N THR A 82 15.80 -6.50 -25.80
CA THR A 82 17.23 -6.68 -26.03
C THR A 82 17.86 -7.53 -24.93
N VAL A 83 18.73 -8.48 -25.31
CA VAL A 83 19.45 -9.35 -24.35
C VAL A 83 20.94 -9.46 -24.71
N VAL A 84 21.80 -9.40 -23.70
CA VAL A 84 23.22 -9.78 -23.85
C VAL A 84 23.38 -11.23 -23.43
N ALA A 85 23.86 -12.08 -24.33
CA ALA A 85 24.15 -13.47 -24.08
C ALA A 85 25.67 -13.69 -24.08
N PRO A 86 26.24 -14.28 -23.01
CA PRO A 86 27.65 -14.66 -22.99
C PRO A 86 27.95 -15.82 -23.95
N SER A 87 26.92 -16.56 -24.37
CA SER A 87 27.00 -17.61 -25.38
C SER A 87 26.34 -17.18 -26.69
N GLY A 88 26.73 -17.81 -27.80
CA GLY A 88 26.05 -17.64 -29.08
C GLY A 88 24.65 -18.26 -29.16
N LYS A 89 24.14 -18.89 -28.09
CA LYS A 89 22.83 -19.56 -28.10
C LYS A 89 21.85 -18.82 -27.22
N ILE A 90 20.66 -18.53 -27.74
CA ILE A 90 19.57 -17.90 -27.00
C ILE A 90 18.21 -18.34 -27.55
N LYS A 91 17.20 -18.50 -26.70
CA LYS A 91 15.82 -18.76 -27.10
C LYS A 91 14.97 -17.55 -26.73
N HIS A 92 14.14 -17.08 -27.66
CA HIS A 92 13.27 -15.92 -27.50
C HIS A 92 11.82 -16.28 -27.85
N ARG A 93 10.84 -15.63 -27.22
CA ARG A 93 9.41 -15.83 -27.51
C ARG A 93 8.79 -14.54 -28.04
N TYR A 94 8.25 -14.59 -29.24
CA TYR A 94 7.44 -13.52 -29.82
C TYR A 94 5.97 -13.67 -29.43
N THR A 95 5.39 -12.63 -28.85
CA THR A 95 4.02 -12.66 -28.29
C THR A 95 2.99 -11.89 -29.10
N LYS A 96 3.43 -11.13 -30.11
CA LYS A 96 2.51 -10.42 -31.00
C LYS A 96 1.65 -11.44 -31.78
N VAL A 97 0.36 -11.42 -31.51
CA VAL A 97 -0.62 -12.37 -32.09
C VAL A 97 -0.62 -12.30 -33.61
N GLY A 98 -0.72 -13.47 -34.24
CA GLY A 98 -0.70 -13.64 -35.69
C GLY A 98 0.71 -13.87 -36.23
N VAL A 99 0.83 -13.80 -37.56
CA VAL A 99 2.11 -13.93 -38.27
C VAL A 99 2.74 -12.55 -38.39
N ASN A 100 3.86 -12.35 -37.71
CA ASN A 100 4.56 -11.07 -37.68
C ASN A 100 6.01 -11.24 -38.16
N THR A 101 6.56 -10.22 -38.82
CA THR A 101 7.96 -10.19 -39.24
C THR A 101 8.77 -9.33 -38.27
N PHE A 102 9.88 -9.87 -37.78
CA PHE A 102 10.78 -9.18 -36.87
C PHE A 102 12.18 -9.13 -37.46
N THR A 103 12.79 -7.95 -37.46
CA THR A 103 14.20 -7.77 -37.86
C THR A 103 15.07 -7.90 -36.62
N VAL A 104 15.74 -9.04 -36.52
CA VAL A 104 16.67 -9.34 -35.42
C VAL A 104 18.03 -8.77 -35.75
N VAL A 105 18.59 -7.96 -34.86
CA VAL A 105 19.94 -7.40 -34.98
C VAL A 105 20.85 -8.08 -33.95
N ILE A 106 21.92 -8.70 -34.44
CA ILE A 106 22.89 -9.42 -33.63
C ILE A 106 24.20 -8.64 -33.65
N SER A 107 24.66 -8.22 -32.47
CA SER A 107 25.93 -7.54 -32.27
C SER A 107 26.93 -8.48 -31.61
N ALA A 108 27.95 -8.91 -32.32
CA ALA A 108 29.09 -9.63 -31.74
C ALA A 108 30.02 -8.63 -31.08
N ILE A 109 30.37 -8.86 -29.80
CA ILE A 109 31.15 -7.94 -28.96
C ILE A 109 32.54 -8.55 -28.73
N GLY A 110 33.59 -7.83 -29.10
CA GLY A 110 35.00 -8.24 -28.97
C GLY A 110 35.76 -7.51 -27.86
N THR A 111 37.09 -7.56 -27.91
CA THR A 111 37.97 -6.93 -26.92
C THR A 111 37.76 -5.42 -26.82
N ALA A 112 37.78 -4.85 -25.62
CA ALA A 112 37.50 -3.43 -25.38
C ALA A 112 36.12 -2.94 -25.89
N GLY A 113 35.16 -3.84 -26.11
CA GLY A 113 33.77 -3.51 -26.47
C GLY A 113 33.57 -3.16 -27.93
N VAL A 114 34.55 -3.40 -28.82
CA VAL A 114 34.35 -3.20 -30.27
C VAL A 114 33.31 -4.19 -30.80
N THR A 115 32.38 -3.70 -31.62
CA THR A 115 31.25 -4.48 -32.11
C THR A 115 31.26 -4.62 -33.62
N SER A 116 30.79 -5.78 -34.08
CA SER A 116 30.40 -6.02 -35.47
C SER A 116 28.96 -6.53 -35.46
N THR A 117 28.14 -6.08 -36.41
CA THR A 117 26.71 -6.38 -36.42
C THR A 117 26.28 -7.10 -37.69
N THR A 118 25.22 -7.90 -37.57
CA THR A 118 24.46 -8.46 -38.70
C THR A 118 22.97 -8.44 -38.34
N SER A 119 22.11 -8.65 -39.32
CA SER A 119 20.66 -8.73 -39.09
C SER A 119 20.00 -9.80 -39.96
N MET A 120 18.88 -10.32 -39.49
CA MET A 120 18.03 -11.23 -40.25
C MET A 120 16.56 -10.99 -39.93
N ASP A 121 15.68 -11.30 -40.88
CA ASP A 121 14.24 -11.28 -40.65
C ASP A 121 13.74 -12.67 -40.26
N VAL A 122 12.90 -12.74 -39.23
CA VAL A 122 12.15 -13.94 -38.86
C VAL A 122 10.65 -13.66 -38.96
N MET A 123 9.91 -14.55 -39.62
CA MET A 123 8.44 -14.53 -39.65
C MET A 123 7.91 -15.56 -38.67
N VAL A 124 7.23 -15.12 -37.62
CA VAL A 124 6.84 -15.96 -36.49
C VAL A 124 5.33 -15.88 -36.28
N TYR A 125 4.70 -17.04 -36.09
CA TYR A 125 3.30 -17.16 -35.68
C TYR A 125 3.21 -17.29 -34.15
N SER A 126 2.43 -16.40 -33.54
CA SER A 126 2.04 -16.49 -32.13
C SER A 126 0.51 -16.53 -32.02
N SER A 127 -0.03 -17.49 -31.27
CA SER A 127 -1.49 -17.71 -31.18
C SER A 127 -2.11 -17.34 -29.83
N PHE A 128 -1.29 -17.03 -28.82
CA PHE A 128 -1.79 -16.79 -27.47
C PHE A 128 -2.32 -15.37 -27.30
N SER A 129 -3.51 -15.25 -26.70
CA SER A 129 -4.09 -13.96 -26.33
C SER A 129 -4.88 -14.10 -25.04
N ASP A 130 -4.73 -13.12 -24.15
CA ASP A 130 -5.51 -12.99 -22.92
C ASP A 130 -5.94 -11.53 -22.76
N VAL A 131 -6.87 -11.10 -23.64
CA VAL A 131 -7.35 -9.71 -23.71
C VAL A 131 -7.92 -9.22 -22.38
N GLU A 132 -8.55 -10.10 -21.60
CA GLU A 132 -9.08 -9.73 -20.29
C GLU A 132 -7.93 -9.41 -19.31
N ALA A 133 -6.85 -10.21 -19.27
CA ALA A 133 -5.68 -9.85 -18.46
C ALA A 133 -5.03 -8.55 -18.93
N GLU A 134 -4.94 -8.35 -20.24
CA GLU A 134 -4.41 -7.12 -20.83
C GLU A 134 -5.20 -5.89 -20.38
N ASP A 135 -6.53 -5.96 -20.47
CA ASP A 135 -7.43 -4.88 -20.06
C ASP A 135 -7.38 -4.66 -18.54
N LEU A 136 -7.37 -5.72 -17.73
CA LEU A 136 -7.29 -5.59 -16.28
C LEU A 136 -5.95 -5.01 -15.80
N LEU A 137 -4.83 -5.39 -16.43
CA LEU A 137 -3.51 -4.84 -16.14
C LEU A 137 -3.44 -3.35 -16.45
N SER A 138 -3.94 -2.94 -17.62
CA SER A 138 -3.72 -1.62 -18.21
C SER A 138 -4.89 -0.64 -18.05
N GLY A 139 -6.05 -1.10 -17.60
CA GLY A 139 -7.31 -0.34 -17.59
C GLY A 139 -8.06 -0.36 -18.92
N GLY A 140 -7.56 -1.08 -19.94
CA GLY A 140 -8.27 -1.37 -21.19
C GLY A 140 -8.45 -0.20 -22.17
N VAL A 141 -8.14 1.03 -21.75
CA VAL A 141 -8.23 2.25 -22.55
C VAL A 141 -6.86 2.62 -23.11
N GLU A 142 -6.74 2.66 -24.44
CA GLU A 142 -5.48 3.02 -25.11
C GLU A 142 -5.00 4.42 -24.68
N GLY A 143 -3.73 4.51 -24.30
CA GLY A 143 -3.09 5.73 -23.81
C GLY A 143 -3.42 6.11 -22.37
N ALA A 144 -4.39 5.45 -21.73
CA ALA A 144 -4.60 5.56 -20.28
C ALA A 144 -3.72 4.51 -19.58
N GLY A 145 -2.96 4.94 -18.57
CA GLY A 145 -2.23 4.04 -17.69
C GLY A 145 -3.09 3.64 -16.49
N LYS A 146 -2.97 2.39 -16.05
CA LYS A 146 -3.45 1.91 -14.75
C LYS A 146 -2.26 1.75 -13.82
N THR A 147 -2.32 2.44 -12.68
CA THR A 147 -1.29 2.38 -11.65
C THR A 147 -1.62 1.30 -10.64
N TRP A 148 -0.64 0.46 -10.35
CA TRP A 148 -0.65 -0.54 -9.29
C TRP A 148 0.31 -0.13 -8.19
N TYR A 149 -0.04 -0.45 -6.95
CA TYR A 149 0.72 -0.20 -5.75
C TYR A 149 0.88 -1.50 -4.99
N TRP A 150 1.92 -1.64 -4.16
CA TRP A 150 1.95 -2.70 -3.16
C TRP A 150 0.67 -2.64 -2.31
N ALA A 151 0.02 -3.78 -2.06
CA ALA A 151 -1.13 -3.86 -1.16
C ALA A 151 -0.69 -3.79 0.33
N ALA A 152 0.06 -2.74 0.67
CA ALA A 152 0.76 -2.58 1.94
C ALA A 152 -0.18 -2.57 3.16
N ASN A 153 -1.46 -2.27 2.99
CA ASN A 153 -2.48 -2.31 4.04
C ASN A 153 -3.01 -3.72 4.36
N LEU A 154 -2.60 -4.74 3.62
CA LEU A 154 -3.03 -6.13 3.81
C LEU A 154 -1.89 -7.01 4.30
N PRO A 155 -2.15 -8.01 5.16
CA PRO A 155 -1.16 -9.04 5.46
C PRO A 155 -0.85 -9.86 4.20
N LEU A 156 0.29 -10.54 4.17
CA LEU A 156 0.67 -11.44 3.07
C LEU A 156 0.72 -10.78 1.68
N HIS A 157 1.02 -9.48 1.62
CA HIS A 157 1.21 -8.80 0.33
C HIS A 157 2.56 -9.16 -0.33
N VAL A 158 3.49 -9.74 0.44
CA VAL A 158 4.65 -10.48 -0.07
C VAL A 158 4.78 -11.80 0.71
N GLY A 159 5.15 -12.87 0.03
CA GLY A 159 5.67 -14.05 0.72
C GLY A 159 6.51 -14.95 -0.17
N MET A 160 7.10 -15.98 0.41
CA MET A 160 8.06 -16.87 -0.24
C MET A 160 7.60 -18.33 -0.15
N GLY A 161 7.80 -19.08 -1.23
CA GLY A 161 7.56 -20.52 -1.28
C GLY A 161 8.45 -21.19 -2.32
N THR A 162 8.09 -22.41 -2.68
CA THR A 162 8.87 -23.25 -3.59
C THR A 162 8.61 -22.93 -5.08
N ALA A 163 9.69 -22.96 -5.87
CA ALA A 163 9.66 -22.82 -7.33
C ALA A 163 9.12 -24.07 -8.02
N ASN A 164 9.55 -25.26 -7.57
CA ASN A 164 9.51 -26.51 -8.33
C ASN A 164 8.97 -27.74 -7.58
N ASP A 165 8.90 -27.72 -6.25
CA ASP A 165 8.44 -28.87 -5.45
C ASP A 165 6.96 -28.81 -5.09
N ASP A 166 6.24 -29.91 -5.27
CA ASP A 166 4.92 -30.11 -4.64
C ASP A 166 5.13 -31.01 -3.44
N TYR A 167 4.95 -30.50 -2.23
CA TYR A 167 4.99 -31.35 -1.04
C TYR A 167 3.66 -32.08 -0.79
N GLY A 168 2.73 -32.07 -1.76
CA GLY A 168 1.54 -32.91 -1.79
C GLY A 168 0.26 -32.25 -1.27
N ASN A 169 0.31 -30.93 -1.00
CA ASN A 169 -0.81 -30.14 -0.46
C ASN A 169 -1.20 -28.94 -1.35
N GLY A 170 -0.67 -28.83 -2.58
CA GLY A 170 -0.89 -27.65 -3.44
C GLY A 170 0.02 -26.47 -3.09
N GLU A 171 1.23 -26.74 -2.60
CA GLU A 171 2.16 -25.74 -2.04
C GLU A 171 2.80 -24.80 -3.06
N PHE A 172 2.60 -25.02 -4.36
CA PHE A 172 2.94 -24.06 -5.42
C PHE A 172 2.09 -22.79 -5.42
N ALA A 173 1.06 -22.79 -4.59
CA ALA A 173 0.08 -21.73 -4.51
C ALA A 173 0.03 -21.02 -3.18
N TYR A 174 1.04 -21.23 -2.34
CA TYR A 174 1.12 -20.54 -1.06
C TYR A 174 2.56 -20.20 -0.72
N GLU A 175 2.66 -19.20 0.13
CA GLU A 175 3.89 -18.65 0.69
C GLU A 175 4.43 -19.58 1.80
N SER A 176 4.71 -20.85 1.47
CA SER A 176 4.97 -21.91 2.45
C SER A 176 6.32 -21.80 3.19
N TRP A 177 7.27 -21.04 2.66
CA TRP A 177 8.58 -20.83 3.28
C TRP A 177 8.63 -19.56 4.14
N TRP A 178 7.87 -18.52 3.77
CA TRP A 178 7.74 -17.30 4.57
C TRP A 178 6.45 -16.55 4.25
N ASN A 179 5.62 -16.32 5.27
CA ASN A 179 4.31 -15.68 5.18
C ASN A 179 4.02 -14.80 6.42
N ALA A 180 5.05 -14.15 6.97
CA ALA A 180 4.91 -13.41 8.22
C ALA A 180 4.61 -11.92 8.03
N ILE A 181 4.71 -11.38 6.81
CA ILE A 181 4.56 -9.95 6.56
C ILE A 181 3.19 -9.44 7.01
N GLN A 182 3.21 -8.37 7.79
CA GLN A 182 2.01 -7.69 8.29
C GLN A 182 1.73 -6.41 7.48
N PRO A 183 0.52 -5.85 7.57
CA PRO A 183 0.25 -4.52 7.03
C PRO A 183 1.31 -3.52 7.49
N TRP A 184 1.82 -2.74 6.54
CA TRP A 184 2.79 -1.67 6.78
C TRP A 184 4.07 -2.13 7.47
N ASP A 185 4.56 -3.33 7.13
CA ASP A 185 5.82 -3.86 7.66
C ASP A 185 6.97 -2.85 7.50
N GLU A 186 7.57 -2.45 8.62
CA GLU A 186 8.54 -1.36 8.69
C GLU A 186 9.82 -1.67 7.89
N GLU A 187 10.27 -2.92 7.87
CA GLU A 187 11.49 -3.33 7.17
C GLU A 187 11.34 -3.21 5.65
N LYS A 188 10.12 -3.37 5.15
CA LYS A 188 9.79 -3.21 3.72
C LYS A 188 9.19 -1.83 3.43
N GLY A 189 9.11 -0.93 4.41
CA GLY A 189 8.45 0.37 4.30
C GLY A 189 8.93 1.23 3.11
N CYS A 190 10.19 1.08 2.72
CA CYS A 190 10.79 1.77 1.58
C CYS A 190 10.12 1.49 0.24
N MET A 191 9.51 0.30 0.03
CA MET A 191 8.90 -0.05 -1.25
C MET A 191 7.45 0.44 -1.38
N TYR A 192 6.76 0.79 -0.28
CA TYR A 192 5.33 1.14 -0.31
C TYR A 192 4.99 2.46 -1.01
N THR A 193 6.01 3.22 -1.43
CA THR A 193 5.84 4.41 -2.27
C THR A 193 5.94 4.11 -3.76
N ASN A 194 6.31 2.89 -4.15
CA ASN A 194 6.44 2.51 -5.55
C ASN A 194 5.09 2.63 -6.28
N GLU A 195 5.18 3.00 -7.55
CA GLU A 195 4.04 3.09 -8.46
C GLU A 195 4.38 2.35 -9.74
N PHE A 196 3.52 1.41 -10.12
CA PHE A 196 3.72 0.49 -11.25
C PHE A 196 2.66 0.77 -12.31
N VAL A 197 3.03 1.45 -13.39
CA VAL A 197 2.08 1.91 -14.40
C VAL A 197 2.11 0.98 -15.60
N PHE A 198 0.98 0.30 -15.84
CA PHE A 198 0.75 -0.44 -17.07
C PHE A 198 -0.10 0.41 -18.02
N THR A 199 0.36 0.62 -19.25
CA THR A 199 -0.34 1.44 -20.23
C THR A 199 -0.65 0.63 -21.47
N LYS A 200 -1.91 0.68 -21.92
CA LYS A 200 -2.31 0.08 -23.19
C LYS A 200 -1.89 0.99 -24.34
N THR A 201 -1.27 0.42 -25.35
CA THR A 201 -0.83 1.11 -26.57
C THR A 201 -1.44 0.44 -27.79
N ALA A 202 -1.33 1.07 -28.96
CA ALA A 202 -1.75 0.47 -30.23
C ALA A 202 -1.05 -0.87 -30.54
N ASP A 203 0.16 -1.08 -30.00
CA ASP A 203 1.02 -2.22 -30.31
C ASP A 203 1.13 -3.26 -29.17
N GLY A 204 0.44 -3.04 -28.03
CA GLY A 204 0.49 -3.93 -26.87
C GLY A 204 0.44 -3.16 -25.55
N ILE A 205 1.14 -3.67 -24.53
CA ILE A 205 1.19 -3.03 -23.20
C ILE A 205 2.62 -2.59 -22.91
N THR A 206 2.76 -1.44 -22.26
CA THR A 206 4.03 -0.99 -21.68
C THR A 206 3.93 -0.94 -20.16
N PHE A 207 5.08 -1.06 -19.50
CA PHE A 207 5.26 -0.96 -18.06
C PHE A 207 6.26 0.13 -17.72
N GLU A 208 6.01 0.86 -16.65
CA GLU A 208 6.97 1.76 -16.03
C GLU A 208 6.82 1.74 -14.50
N GLN A 209 7.91 1.46 -13.78
CA GLN A 209 7.97 1.83 -12.37
C GLN A 209 8.38 3.29 -12.28
N THR A 210 7.50 4.17 -11.80
CA THR A 210 7.76 5.63 -11.81
C THR A 210 8.45 6.12 -10.53
N VAL A 211 8.40 5.32 -9.47
CA VAL A 211 8.95 5.64 -8.15
C VAL A 211 9.76 4.44 -7.63
N GLY A 212 11.05 4.66 -7.33
CA GLY A 212 11.91 3.70 -6.61
C GLY A 212 11.78 3.86 -5.10
N PRO A 213 12.58 3.15 -4.28
CA PRO A 213 13.64 2.19 -4.63
C PRO A 213 13.09 0.78 -4.96
N ALA A 214 14.00 -0.17 -5.21
CA ALA A 214 13.71 -1.60 -5.34
C ALA A 214 14.17 -2.38 -4.10
N PHE A 215 13.32 -3.25 -3.55
CA PHE A 215 13.67 -4.16 -2.48
C PHE A 215 14.46 -5.37 -3.03
N VAL A 216 15.57 -5.70 -2.39
CA VAL A 216 16.40 -6.87 -2.71
C VAL A 216 16.35 -7.84 -1.52
N PRO A 217 15.70 -9.01 -1.64
CA PRO A 217 15.66 -9.98 -0.55
C PRO A 217 17.02 -10.62 -0.29
N GLY A 218 17.24 -11.06 0.94
CA GLY A 218 18.48 -11.71 1.36
C GLY A 218 18.86 -12.94 0.53
N THR A 219 17.89 -13.65 -0.03
CA THR A 219 18.11 -14.81 -0.91
C THR A 219 18.85 -14.44 -2.20
N TYR A 220 18.54 -13.26 -2.76
CA TYR A 220 19.14 -12.77 -4.01
C TYR A 220 20.34 -11.85 -3.75
N ALA A 221 20.34 -11.09 -2.66
CA ALA A 221 21.37 -10.10 -2.37
C ALA A 221 22.80 -10.67 -2.35
N GLY A 222 22.97 -11.87 -1.79
CA GLY A 222 24.26 -12.56 -1.74
C GLY A 222 24.81 -12.94 -3.12
N PHE A 223 23.93 -13.18 -4.11
CA PHE A 223 24.33 -13.49 -5.48
C PHE A 223 24.89 -12.28 -6.20
N ILE A 224 24.30 -11.09 -5.99
CA ILE A 224 24.75 -9.83 -6.59
C ILE A 224 25.75 -9.05 -5.71
N GLY A 225 26.06 -9.55 -4.51
CA GLY A 225 27.09 -9.01 -3.63
C GLY A 225 26.72 -7.70 -2.93
N VAL A 226 25.44 -7.53 -2.59
CA VAL A 226 24.91 -6.34 -1.88
C VAL A 226 24.25 -6.71 -0.56
N ASP A 227 23.87 -5.71 0.23
CA ASP A 227 23.09 -5.93 1.45
C ASP A 227 21.68 -6.43 1.11
N GLY A 228 21.22 -7.44 1.84
CA GLY A 228 19.90 -8.04 1.64
C GLY A 228 18.84 -7.52 2.59
N ASP A 229 17.59 -7.87 2.27
CA ASP A 229 16.39 -7.48 3.02
C ASP A 229 16.28 -5.97 3.20
N THR A 230 16.69 -5.24 2.17
CA THR A 230 16.69 -3.78 2.15
C THR A 230 16.44 -3.24 0.75
N CYS A 231 16.09 -1.97 0.67
CA CYS A 231 15.90 -1.28 -0.59
C CYS A 231 17.20 -0.68 -1.13
N HIS A 232 17.35 -0.73 -2.45
CA HIS A 232 18.45 -0.12 -3.18
C HIS A 232 17.95 0.77 -4.31
N ASP A 233 18.78 1.74 -4.68
CA ASP A 233 18.51 2.64 -5.79
C ASP A 233 18.94 2.04 -7.15
N GLU A 234 18.89 2.86 -8.19
CA GLU A 234 19.27 2.48 -9.57
C GLU A 234 20.73 2.04 -9.74
N THR A 235 21.61 2.28 -8.76
CA THR A 235 23.00 1.81 -8.84
C THR A 235 23.11 0.29 -8.66
N VAL A 236 22.18 -0.31 -7.90
CA VAL A 236 22.07 -1.76 -7.71
C VAL A 236 20.96 -2.34 -8.60
N ALA A 237 19.90 -1.56 -8.83
CA ALA A 237 18.73 -1.96 -9.59
C ALA A 237 18.57 -1.14 -10.89
N PRO A 238 19.49 -1.28 -11.86
CA PRO A 238 19.57 -0.37 -13.03
C PRO A 238 18.39 -0.50 -14.01
N ASN A 239 17.67 -1.63 -13.98
CA ASN A 239 16.54 -1.89 -14.89
C ASN A 239 15.18 -1.53 -14.28
N MET A 240 15.16 -0.93 -13.09
CA MET A 240 13.93 -0.54 -12.40
C MET A 240 13.14 0.52 -13.19
N PHE A 241 13.84 1.50 -13.78
CA PHE A 241 13.22 2.63 -14.46
C PHE A 241 13.16 2.50 -15.98
N GLY A 242 12.34 3.39 -16.56
CA GLY A 242 12.16 3.55 -18.00
C GLY A 242 11.07 2.63 -18.55
N VAL A 243 10.39 3.10 -19.57
CA VAL A 243 9.30 2.37 -20.23
C VAL A 243 9.83 1.06 -20.82
N LYS A 244 9.17 -0.04 -20.47
CA LYS A 244 9.42 -1.41 -20.95
C LYS A 244 8.21 -1.95 -21.69
N ASN A 245 8.43 -2.90 -22.58
CA ASN A 245 7.34 -3.65 -23.20
C ASN A 245 6.88 -4.77 -22.25
N VAL A 246 5.58 -5.07 -22.26
CA VAL A 246 4.99 -6.18 -21.52
C VAL A 246 4.44 -7.19 -22.51
N ALA A 247 4.89 -8.44 -22.38
CA ALA A 247 4.54 -9.53 -23.28
C ALA A 247 3.78 -10.61 -22.50
N LEU A 248 2.51 -10.86 -22.85
CA LEU A 248 1.71 -11.93 -22.24
C LEU A 248 1.87 -13.24 -23.03
N PHE A 249 1.88 -14.36 -22.31
CA PHE A 249 2.02 -15.70 -22.89
C PHE A 249 1.43 -16.79 -21.98
N PRO A 250 1.18 -18.02 -22.47
CA PRO A 250 0.75 -19.10 -21.60
C PRO A 250 1.89 -19.47 -20.66
N SER A 251 1.60 -19.50 -19.36
CA SER A 251 2.59 -19.90 -18.37
C SER A 251 2.97 -21.37 -18.56
N GLY A 252 4.28 -21.64 -18.53
CA GLY A 252 4.84 -22.99 -18.55
C GLY A 252 5.20 -23.52 -17.17
N THR A 253 4.98 -22.76 -16.09
CA THR A 253 5.39 -23.20 -14.76
C THR A 253 4.45 -24.27 -14.24
N LYS A 254 4.99 -25.24 -13.51
CA LYS A 254 4.18 -26.30 -12.89
C LYS A 254 3.11 -25.71 -11.97
N ALA A 255 3.46 -24.64 -11.25
CA ALA A 255 2.55 -23.88 -10.39
C ALA A 255 1.33 -23.34 -11.15
N ALA A 256 1.53 -22.71 -12.30
CA ALA A 256 0.41 -22.18 -13.09
C ALA A 256 -0.44 -23.29 -13.71
N LEU A 257 0.17 -24.39 -14.15
CA LEU A 257 -0.52 -25.46 -14.84
C LEU A 257 -1.36 -26.35 -13.90
N GLU A 258 -0.86 -26.60 -12.68
CA GLU A 258 -1.43 -27.57 -11.73
C GLU A 258 -1.90 -26.94 -10.41
N GLY A 259 -1.44 -25.73 -10.06
CA GLY A 259 -1.68 -25.08 -8.77
C GLY A 259 -2.96 -24.25 -8.67
N SER A 260 -3.33 -23.90 -7.42
CA SER A 260 -4.52 -23.11 -7.09
C SER A 260 -4.34 -22.28 -5.81
N TYR A 261 -4.62 -20.98 -5.84
CA TYR A 261 -4.60 -20.12 -4.66
C TYR A 261 -6.00 -20.07 -4.03
N ASN A 262 -6.15 -20.39 -2.74
CA ASN A 262 -7.46 -20.48 -2.06
C ASN A 262 -8.49 -21.38 -2.78
N ASN A 263 -8.04 -22.52 -3.33
CA ASN A 263 -8.83 -23.45 -4.15
C ASN A 263 -9.30 -22.89 -5.52
N VAL A 264 -8.79 -21.73 -5.94
CA VAL A 264 -9.02 -21.17 -7.27
C VAL A 264 -7.79 -21.44 -8.14
N PRO A 265 -7.93 -22.16 -9.28
CA PRO A 265 -6.82 -22.40 -10.20
C PRO A 265 -6.18 -21.10 -10.66
N TYR A 266 -4.88 -21.14 -10.94
CA TYR A 266 -4.19 -20.00 -11.52
C TYR A 266 -4.78 -19.63 -12.87
N ARG A 267 -4.58 -18.37 -13.29
CA ARG A 267 -5.04 -17.88 -14.59
C ARG A 267 -4.40 -18.62 -15.78
N LYS A 268 -3.23 -19.25 -15.58
CA LYS A 268 -2.40 -19.91 -16.62
C LYS A 268 -1.79 -18.93 -17.64
N THR A 269 -1.86 -17.65 -17.35
CA THR A 269 -1.23 -16.57 -18.10
C THR A 269 -0.02 -16.08 -17.32
N ALA A 270 1.08 -15.83 -18.02
CA ALA A 270 2.23 -15.13 -17.50
C ALA A 270 2.48 -13.87 -18.33
N PHE A 271 3.22 -12.93 -17.75
CA PHE A 271 3.76 -11.80 -18.49
C PHE A 271 5.24 -11.62 -18.19
N GLU A 272 5.97 -11.09 -19.16
CA GLU A 272 7.35 -10.68 -19.02
C GLU A 272 7.48 -9.18 -19.25
N ILE A 273 8.27 -8.53 -18.40
CA ILE A 273 8.67 -7.12 -18.56
C ILE A 273 10.03 -7.10 -19.27
N SER A 274 10.13 -6.40 -20.39
CA SER A 274 11.35 -6.37 -21.21
C SER A 274 12.56 -5.80 -20.48
N ASP A 275 13.75 -6.08 -21.02
CA ASP A 275 15.05 -5.53 -20.58
C ASP A 275 15.36 -5.78 -19.10
N GLY A 276 14.88 -6.90 -18.56
CA GLY A 276 15.06 -7.28 -17.17
C GLY A 276 14.30 -6.39 -16.18
N GLY A 277 13.24 -5.73 -16.63
CA GLY A 277 12.36 -4.95 -15.76
C GLY A 277 11.61 -5.84 -14.77
N PHE A 278 11.20 -5.25 -13.65
CA PHE A 278 10.53 -5.94 -12.54
C PHE A 278 9.69 -4.92 -11.74
N MET A 279 8.82 -5.41 -10.86
CA MET A 279 7.93 -4.58 -10.03
C MET A 279 8.46 -4.47 -8.60
N GLY A 280 9.38 -3.53 -8.34
CA GLY A 280 9.82 -3.12 -7.00
C GLY A 280 10.55 -4.18 -6.14
N TRP A 281 10.53 -5.45 -6.55
CA TRP A 281 11.12 -6.58 -5.84
C TRP A 281 12.08 -7.32 -6.76
N MET A 282 13.38 -7.13 -6.54
CA MET A 282 14.43 -7.57 -7.46
C MET A 282 14.96 -8.95 -7.09
N VAL A 283 14.67 -9.94 -7.92
CA VAL A 283 15.06 -11.36 -7.73
C VAL A 283 15.74 -11.96 -8.97
N GLY A 284 16.28 -11.10 -9.84
CA GLY A 284 16.98 -11.52 -11.07
C GLY A 284 16.07 -12.07 -12.17
N SER A 285 14.75 -11.89 -12.05
CA SER A 285 13.76 -12.34 -13.02
C SER A 285 12.82 -11.19 -13.40
N SER A 286 12.26 -11.28 -14.60
CA SER A 286 11.31 -10.34 -15.19
C SER A 286 9.97 -11.00 -15.56
N THR A 287 9.83 -12.30 -15.30
CA THR A 287 8.67 -13.10 -15.67
C THR A 287 7.77 -13.36 -14.46
N TYR A 288 6.49 -13.04 -14.61
CA TYR A 288 5.48 -13.19 -13.60
C TYR A 288 4.38 -14.14 -14.07
N ASP A 289 4.09 -15.17 -13.29
CA ASP A 289 2.83 -15.91 -13.41
C ASP A 289 1.70 -15.06 -12.81
N ILE A 290 0.61 -14.88 -13.55
CA ILE A 290 -0.62 -14.30 -13.01
C ILE A 290 -1.36 -15.40 -12.24
N ILE A 291 -1.40 -15.26 -10.92
CA ILE A 291 -2.22 -16.12 -10.06
C ILE A 291 -3.69 -15.74 -10.29
N SER A 292 -4.00 -14.47 -10.05
CA SER A 292 -5.31 -13.86 -10.24
C SER A 292 -5.17 -12.37 -10.50
N ILE A 293 -6.11 -11.80 -11.25
CA ILE A 293 -6.21 -10.36 -11.46
C ILE A 293 -7.68 -9.98 -11.60
N ASP A 294 -8.07 -8.87 -10.98
CA ASP A 294 -9.35 -8.20 -11.14
C ASP A 294 -9.15 -6.67 -11.19
N GLU A 295 -10.23 -5.90 -11.08
CA GLU A 295 -10.14 -4.43 -11.16
C GLU A 295 -9.30 -3.80 -10.05
N ASN A 296 -9.33 -4.40 -8.85
CA ASN A 296 -8.76 -3.86 -7.63
C ASN A 296 -7.45 -4.54 -7.24
N TYR A 297 -7.30 -5.84 -7.51
CA TYR A 297 -6.17 -6.62 -7.03
C TYR A 297 -5.47 -7.41 -8.14
N MET A 298 -4.14 -7.45 -8.06
CA MET A 298 -3.28 -8.26 -8.90
C MET A 298 -2.40 -9.12 -7.99
N ARG A 299 -2.56 -10.44 -8.09
CA ARG A 299 -1.71 -11.40 -7.40
C ARG A 299 -0.85 -12.13 -8.42
N VAL A 300 0.46 -12.01 -8.25
CA VAL A 300 1.45 -12.60 -9.16
C VAL A 300 2.46 -13.44 -8.40
N ARG A 301 3.15 -14.28 -9.15
CA ARG A 301 4.26 -15.09 -8.66
C ARG A 301 5.46 -14.89 -9.58
N ILE A 302 6.61 -14.61 -8.99
CA ILE A 302 7.89 -14.50 -9.69
C ILE A 302 8.86 -15.54 -9.13
N VAL A 303 9.55 -16.25 -10.02
CA VAL A 303 10.58 -17.22 -9.64
C VAL A 303 11.93 -16.51 -9.65
N GLU A 304 12.66 -16.60 -8.55
CA GLU A 304 14.01 -16.08 -8.44
C GLU A 304 14.94 -16.73 -9.47
N ASP A 305 15.95 -16.00 -9.96
CA ASP A 305 16.87 -16.47 -10.99
C ASP A 305 17.42 -17.88 -10.64
N PRO A 306 17.21 -18.90 -11.50
CA PRO A 306 17.73 -20.24 -11.28
C PRO A 306 19.25 -20.31 -11.03
N ALA A 307 20.02 -19.31 -11.47
CA ALA A 307 21.46 -19.19 -11.22
C ALA A 307 21.81 -19.02 -9.74
N THR A 308 20.86 -18.57 -8.89
CA THR A 308 21.06 -18.52 -7.43
C THR A 308 21.11 -19.91 -6.82
N GLY A 309 20.63 -20.94 -7.53
CA GLY A 309 20.52 -22.32 -7.03
C GLY A 309 19.44 -22.50 -5.95
N VAL A 310 18.75 -21.41 -5.60
CA VAL A 310 17.64 -21.41 -4.65
C VAL A 310 16.35 -21.37 -5.46
N GLY A 311 15.59 -22.46 -5.44
CA GLY A 311 14.28 -22.52 -6.11
C GLY A 311 13.21 -21.72 -5.36
N ALA A 312 13.45 -20.45 -5.03
CA ALA A 312 12.48 -19.60 -4.36
C ALA A 312 11.49 -19.01 -5.36
N ALA A 313 10.22 -19.01 -4.98
CA ALA A 313 9.16 -18.27 -5.65
C ALA A 313 8.58 -17.23 -4.69
N TRP A 314 8.47 -16.00 -5.17
CA TRP A 314 7.90 -14.88 -4.44
C TRP A 314 6.49 -14.62 -4.93
N TYR A 315 5.55 -14.51 -3.99
CA TYR A 315 4.15 -14.22 -4.22
C TYR A 315 3.90 -12.78 -3.81
N GLN A 316 3.26 -12.01 -4.66
CA GLN A 316 3.11 -10.57 -4.50
C GLN A 316 1.67 -10.16 -4.74
N LEU A 317 1.15 -9.28 -3.89
CA LEU A 317 -0.18 -8.68 -4.01
C LEU A 317 -0.05 -7.18 -4.22
N PHE A 318 -0.66 -6.73 -5.31
CA PHE A 318 -0.78 -5.33 -5.67
C PHE A 318 -2.24 -4.90 -5.67
N THR A 319 -2.48 -3.61 -5.51
CA THR A 319 -3.79 -2.97 -5.56
C THR A 319 -3.79 -1.80 -6.53
N SER A 320 -4.92 -1.51 -7.18
CA SER A 320 -5.10 -0.34 -8.05
C SER A 320 -5.48 0.94 -7.29
N THR A 321 -5.81 0.82 -6.00
CA THR A 321 -6.05 1.95 -5.10
C THR A 321 -4.85 2.16 -4.18
N LYS A 322 -4.22 3.34 -4.24
CA LYS A 322 -3.05 3.67 -3.41
C LYS A 322 -3.38 3.49 -1.92
N PRO A 323 -2.75 2.53 -1.22
CA PRO A 323 -2.97 2.38 0.21
C PRO A 323 -2.47 3.61 0.95
N VAL A 324 -3.22 4.02 1.97
CA VAL A 324 -2.81 5.09 2.87
C VAL A 324 -2.64 4.48 4.26
N GLN A 325 -1.46 4.63 4.85
CA GLN A 325 -1.22 4.17 6.21
C GLN A 325 -2.06 5.02 7.16
N GLY A 326 -3.02 4.38 7.83
CA GLY A 326 -4.05 5.08 8.62
C GLY A 326 -5.18 5.72 7.80
N GLY A 327 -5.33 5.36 6.51
CA GLY A 327 -6.47 5.76 5.69
C GLY A 327 -7.64 4.78 5.82
N SER A 328 -8.85 5.32 5.85
CA SER A 328 -10.08 4.54 6.01
C SER A 328 -10.44 3.70 4.79
N GLU A 329 -10.99 2.50 5.01
CA GLU A 329 -11.72 1.75 3.98
C GLU A 329 -13.07 2.40 3.62
N PHE A 330 -13.63 3.19 4.54
CA PHE A 330 -14.89 3.89 4.36
C PHE A 330 -14.69 5.21 3.59
N THR A 331 -15.08 5.20 2.33
CA THR A 331 -14.85 6.34 1.41
C THR A 331 -16.13 6.92 0.83
N GLU A 332 -17.24 6.19 0.86
CA GLU A 332 -18.52 6.67 0.35
C GLU A 332 -19.22 7.54 1.40
N LEU A 333 -19.39 8.84 1.14
CA LEU A 333 -20.14 9.73 2.03
C LEU A 333 -21.64 9.39 1.98
N VAL A 334 -22.19 8.86 3.07
CA VAL A 334 -23.59 8.42 3.15
C VAL A 334 -24.50 9.38 3.93
N TRP A 335 -23.94 10.19 4.82
CA TRP A 335 -24.68 11.20 5.58
C TRP A 335 -23.77 12.36 6.01
N SER A 336 -24.30 13.57 6.05
CA SER A 336 -23.56 14.73 6.55
C SER A 336 -24.46 15.88 7.00
N ASP A 337 -23.91 16.74 7.85
CA ASP A 337 -24.37 18.12 8.05
C ASP A 337 -23.18 19.07 8.03
N GLU A 338 -23.19 20.02 7.09
CA GLU A 338 -22.13 21.02 6.87
C GLU A 338 -22.48 22.37 7.53
N PHE A 339 -23.61 22.45 8.24
CA PHE A 339 -24.04 23.63 9.00
C PHE A 339 -24.05 24.96 8.21
N GLU A 340 -24.37 24.89 6.91
CA GLU A 340 -24.39 26.05 6.00
C GLU A 340 -25.64 26.93 6.14
N THR A 341 -26.71 26.42 6.77
CA THR A 341 -27.97 27.15 6.93
C THR A 341 -28.05 27.80 8.30
N ALA A 342 -27.94 29.13 8.35
CA ALA A 342 -28.04 29.88 9.59
C ALA A 342 -29.41 29.73 10.27
N GLY A 343 -29.43 29.55 11.59
CA GLY A 343 -30.64 29.39 12.39
C GLY A 343 -30.56 28.23 13.38
N ALA A 344 -31.68 27.58 13.65
CA ALA A 344 -31.68 26.34 14.43
C ALA A 344 -31.08 25.18 13.60
N PRO A 345 -30.44 24.18 14.26
CA PRO A 345 -30.04 22.94 13.62
C PRO A 345 -31.16 22.31 12.78
N ASP A 346 -30.78 21.67 11.67
CA ASP A 346 -31.73 21.04 10.74
C ASP A 346 -32.55 19.95 11.44
N ALA A 347 -33.85 20.17 11.57
CA ALA A 347 -34.76 19.26 12.27
C ALA A 347 -34.96 17.92 11.55
N ALA A 348 -34.52 17.80 10.29
CA ALA A 348 -34.47 16.51 9.59
C ALA A 348 -33.25 15.66 10.02
N LYS A 349 -32.25 16.27 10.65
CA LYS A 349 -30.99 15.63 11.06
C LYS A 349 -30.82 15.56 12.57
N TRP A 350 -31.31 16.58 13.28
CA TRP A 350 -31.09 16.75 14.71
C TRP A 350 -32.39 16.91 15.49
N THR A 351 -32.46 16.23 16.63
CA THR A 351 -33.41 16.47 17.72
C THR A 351 -32.66 16.72 19.03
N TYR A 352 -33.37 16.95 20.13
CA TYR A 352 -32.79 17.40 21.39
C TYR A 352 -33.19 16.52 22.57
N ASP A 353 -32.24 16.31 23.48
CA ASP A 353 -32.57 15.97 24.87
C ASP A 353 -32.74 17.27 25.67
N LEU A 354 -33.88 17.41 26.35
CA LEU A 354 -34.24 18.63 27.09
C LEU A 354 -34.40 18.34 28.59
N GLY A 355 -33.96 19.29 29.41
CA GLY A 355 -34.18 19.26 30.86
C GLY A 355 -32.91 19.29 31.71
N ALA A 356 -33.09 19.08 33.00
CA ALA A 356 -32.03 19.09 34.01
C ALA A 356 -32.04 17.76 34.79
N GLY A 357 -31.29 17.68 35.88
CA GLY A 357 -31.26 16.50 36.75
C GLY A 357 -29.96 15.71 36.70
N GLY A 358 -28.96 16.26 35.99
CA GLY A 358 -27.57 15.81 36.09
C GLY A 358 -27.22 14.54 35.30
N TRP A 359 -28.11 14.09 34.41
CA TRP A 359 -27.78 13.29 33.23
C TRP A 359 -26.90 12.04 33.45
N GLY A 360 -26.98 11.44 34.65
CA GLY A 360 -26.21 10.25 35.04
C GLY A 360 -24.91 10.57 35.80
N ASN A 361 -24.35 11.78 35.64
CA ASN A 361 -23.00 12.12 36.09
C ASN A 361 -22.93 13.31 37.07
N GLY A 362 -24.06 13.70 37.67
CA GLY A 362 -24.11 14.81 38.62
C GLY A 362 -23.91 16.19 37.97
N GLU A 363 -24.11 16.26 36.66
CA GLU A 363 -24.00 17.46 35.82
C GLU A 363 -24.93 18.60 36.28
N LYS A 364 -24.59 19.85 35.95
CA LYS A 364 -25.23 21.06 36.51
C LYS A 364 -26.07 21.85 35.52
N GLN A 365 -26.00 21.55 34.23
CA GLN A 365 -26.75 22.26 33.20
C GLN A 365 -28.19 21.79 33.07
N THR A 366 -29.04 22.71 32.58
CA THR A 366 -30.29 22.40 31.92
C THR A 366 -30.05 22.42 30.41
N TYR A 367 -30.25 21.29 29.73
CA TYR A 367 -30.21 21.26 28.27
C TYR A 367 -31.48 21.88 27.69
N THR A 368 -31.32 22.79 26.73
CA THR A 368 -32.40 23.51 26.05
C THR A 368 -32.18 23.47 24.53
N ASN A 369 -33.20 23.86 23.77
CA ASN A 369 -33.11 24.14 22.34
C ASN A 369 -33.21 25.65 22.04
N ASN A 370 -32.87 26.50 23.02
CA ASN A 370 -32.91 27.95 22.85
C ASN A 370 -31.73 28.40 21.95
N PRO A 371 -31.91 29.45 21.12
CA PRO A 371 -30.84 30.00 20.30
C PRO A 371 -29.61 30.49 21.08
N GLU A 372 -29.74 30.75 22.38
CA GLU A 372 -28.62 31.11 23.26
C GLU A 372 -27.70 29.91 23.58
N ASN A 373 -28.21 28.68 23.48
CA ASN A 373 -27.46 27.46 23.74
C ASN A 373 -27.08 26.70 22.47
N VAL A 374 -27.86 26.87 21.39
CA VAL A 374 -27.59 26.17 20.13
C VAL A 374 -28.01 26.99 18.93
N VAL A 375 -27.08 27.25 18.03
CA VAL A 375 -27.34 28.00 16.79
C VAL A 375 -26.33 27.62 15.72
N VAL A 376 -26.80 27.55 14.47
CA VAL A 376 -25.96 27.50 13.29
C VAL A 376 -25.74 28.93 12.79
N ALA A 377 -24.49 29.34 12.66
CA ALA A 377 -24.14 30.66 12.15
C ALA A 377 -22.73 30.63 11.53
N ASN A 378 -22.58 31.29 10.37
CA ASN A 378 -21.30 31.38 9.63
C ASN A 378 -20.69 30.01 9.28
N GLY A 379 -21.51 29.04 8.85
CA GLY A 379 -21.02 27.71 8.46
C GLY A 379 -20.61 26.81 9.63
N VAL A 380 -20.97 27.17 10.87
CA VAL A 380 -20.66 26.35 12.05
C VAL A 380 -21.87 26.19 12.97
N LEU A 381 -22.02 25.01 13.54
CA LEU A 381 -22.87 24.77 14.70
C LEU A 381 -22.16 25.23 15.96
N LYS A 382 -22.83 26.01 16.80
CA LYS A 382 -22.34 26.40 18.12
C LYS A 382 -23.22 25.80 19.21
N ILE A 383 -22.61 25.05 20.12
CA ILE A 383 -23.23 24.58 21.36
C ILE A 383 -22.62 25.37 22.51
N THR A 384 -23.40 26.28 23.08
CA THR A 384 -22.94 27.22 24.11
C THR A 384 -23.46 26.80 25.48
N ALA A 385 -22.53 26.46 26.37
CA ALA A 385 -22.80 26.37 27.79
C ALA A 385 -22.77 27.78 28.40
N LYS A 386 -23.78 28.13 29.20
CA LYS A 386 -23.99 29.49 29.69
C LYS A 386 -24.47 29.51 31.13
N LYS A 387 -23.95 30.44 31.92
CA LYS A 387 -24.44 30.73 33.28
C LYS A 387 -25.76 31.49 33.20
N ASP A 388 -26.76 30.98 33.91
CA ASP A 388 -28.10 31.56 34.01
C ASP A 388 -28.49 31.69 35.48
N GLY A 389 -28.24 32.89 36.03
CA GLY A 389 -28.34 33.16 37.46
C GLY A 389 -27.38 32.29 38.28
N ASP A 390 -27.95 31.47 39.18
CA ASP A 390 -27.21 30.49 39.99
C ASP A 390 -27.14 29.09 39.34
N SER A 391 -27.61 28.96 38.10
CA SER A 391 -27.64 27.70 37.35
C SER A 391 -26.88 27.82 36.02
N TYR A 392 -26.90 26.73 35.23
CA TYR A 392 -26.27 26.69 33.92
C TYR A 392 -27.24 26.13 32.88
N THR A 393 -27.11 26.57 31.64
CA THR A 393 -27.82 26.06 30.48
C THR A 393 -26.83 25.60 29.42
N SER A 394 -27.23 24.67 28.57
CA SER A 394 -26.45 24.19 27.42
C SER A 394 -27.38 23.52 26.40
N ALA A 395 -26.85 22.82 25.40
CA ALA A 395 -27.62 21.97 24.50
C ALA A 395 -27.03 20.56 24.37
N ARG A 396 -27.91 19.59 24.08
CA ARG A 396 -27.58 18.20 23.77
C ARG A 396 -28.39 17.78 22.55
N LEU A 397 -27.73 17.77 21.40
CA LEU A 397 -28.30 17.34 20.13
C LEU A 397 -28.12 15.83 19.97
N LYS A 398 -29.04 15.18 19.27
CA LYS A 398 -28.91 13.78 18.88
C LYS A 398 -29.55 13.50 17.52
N THR A 399 -29.09 12.44 16.86
CA THR A 399 -29.70 11.95 15.61
C THR A 399 -30.73 10.84 15.82
N GLN A 400 -31.03 10.49 17.08
CA GLN A 400 -31.95 9.39 17.41
C GLN A 400 -33.32 9.55 16.72
N GLY A 401 -33.73 8.51 15.97
CA GLY A 401 -34.98 8.51 15.20
C GLY A 401 -34.94 9.31 13.90
N LEU A 402 -33.78 9.86 13.53
CA LEU A 402 -33.56 10.63 12.30
C LEU A 402 -32.45 10.00 11.44
N TYR A 403 -31.34 9.62 12.06
CA TYR A 403 -30.25 8.88 11.43
C TYR A 403 -29.53 8.00 12.46
N ASP A 404 -29.44 6.72 12.14
CA ASP A 404 -28.71 5.69 12.86
C ASP A 404 -28.07 4.75 11.84
N PHE A 405 -26.95 4.13 12.23
CA PHE A 405 -26.16 3.31 11.33
C PHE A 405 -25.33 2.29 12.10
N THR A 406 -24.95 1.22 11.40
CA THR A 406 -23.99 0.21 11.86
C THR A 406 -22.76 0.27 10.97
N TYR A 407 -21.59 0.38 11.60
CA TYR A 407 -20.27 0.53 10.96
C TYR A 407 -20.09 1.76 10.08
N GLY A 408 -18.84 2.11 9.82
CA GLY A 408 -18.47 3.23 8.98
C GLY A 408 -17.38 4.07 9.61
N ARG A 409 -17.06 5.17 8.94
CA ARG A 409 -16.24 6.25 9.49
C ARG A 409 -17.10 7.45 9.84
N VAL A 410 -16.97 7.97 11.05
CA VAL A 410 -17.51 9.28 11.44
C VAL A 410 -16.36 10.27 11.48
N ASP A 411 -16.51 11.43 10.84
CA ASP A 411 -15.59 12.55 10.96
C ASP A 411 -16.34 13.78 11.47
N ILE A 412 -15.83 14.40 12.54
CA ILE A 412 -16.37 15.63 13.13
C ILE A 412 -15.26 16.66 13.24
N SER A 413 -15.36 17.78 12.51
CA SER A 413 -14.45 18.92 12.69
C SER A 413 -14.99 19.83 13.78
N ALA A 414 -14.29 19.90 14.92
CA ALA A 414 -14.74 20.69 16.07
C ALA A 414 -13.59 21.45 16.75
N LYS A 415 -13.97 22.55 17.41
CA LYS A 415 -13.15 23.34 18.32
C LYS A 415 -13.83 23.37 19.69
N LEU A 416 -13.08 23.06 20.73
CA LEU A 416 -13.60 22.77 22.07
C LEU A 416 -13.66 24.03 22.96
N PRO A 417 -14.51 24.05 23.99
CA PRO A 417 -14.54 25.14 24.98
C PRO A 417 -13.27 25.17 25.85
N ALA A 418 -12.77 26.38 26.14
CA ALA A 418 -11.56 26.60 26.91
C ALA A 418 -11.77 26.65 28.44
N SER A 419 -12.99 26.92 28.87
CA SER A 419 -13.29 27.28 30.25
C SER A 419 -13.31 26.06 31.18
N GLN A 420 -12.74 26.24 32.36
CA GLN A 420 -12.76 25.21 33.39
C GLN A 420 -14.20 24.87 33.81
N GLY A 421 -14.50 23.57 33.90
CA GLY A 421 -15.84 23.08 34.25
C GLY A 421 -16.68 22.62 33.06
N THR A 422 -16.28 22.97 31.84
CA THR A 422 -16.95 22.49 30.62
C THR A 422 -16.50 21.08 30.29
N TRP A 423 -17.45 20.23 29.91
CA TRP A 423 -17.22 18.86 29.45
C TRP A 423 -17.90 18.69 28.09
N PRO A 424 -17.20 19.02 26.99
CA PRO A 424 -17.69 18.73 25.64
C PRO A 424 -17.60 17.23 25.35
N ALA A 425 -18.58 16.70 24.62
CA ALA A 425 -18.61 15.32 24.17
C ALA A 425 -19.16 15.21 22.74
N LEU A 426 -18.50 14.36 21.94
CA LEU A 426 -18.90 13.88 20.62
C LEU A 426 -18.94 12.36 20.69
N TRP A 427 -20.14 11.78 20.68
CA TRP A 427 -20.31 10.39 21.10
C TRP A 427 -21.53 9.75 20.47
N MET A 428 -21.69 8.45 20.69
CA MET A 428 -22.72 7.62 20.10
C MET A 428 -23.28 6.63 21.11
N LEU A 429 -24.55 6.26 20.92
CA LEU A 429 -25.27 5.37 21.81
C LEU A 429 -26.10 4.37 21.02
N GLY A 430 -26.16 3.12 21.48
CA GLY A 430 -26.96 2.09 20.81
C GLY A 430 -28.44 2.46 20.77
N THR A 431 -29.07 2.30 19.60
CA THR A 431 -30.49 2.62 19.37
C THR A 431 -31.45 1.84 20.28
N ASN A 432 -31.03 0.69 20.79
CA ASN A 432 -31.78 -0.17 21.69
C ASN A 432 -31.73 0.28 23.18
N ILE A 433 -31.22 1.48 23.48
CA ILE A 433 -31.10 1.97 24.86
C ILE A 433 -32.42 1.89 25.66
N ASP A 434 -33.55 2.17 25.04
CA ASP A 434 -34.85 2.12 25.72
C ASP A 434 -35.29 0.68 26.08
N ASP A 435 -34.72 -0.33 25.42
CA ASP A 435 -35.02 -1.74 25.65
C ASP A 435 -34.10 -2.38 26.69
N VAL A 436 -32.79 -2.10 26.60
CA VAL A 436 -31.76 -2.80 27.40
C VAL A 436 -31.09 -1.93 28.46
N ASN A 437 -31.28 -0.61 28.39
CA ASN A 437 -30.61 0.41 29.20
C ASN A 437 -29.08 0.44 29.04
N TRP A 438 -28.48 1.53 29.51
CA TRP A 438 -27.04 1.64 29.65
C TRP A 438 -26.50 0.74 30.78
N PRO A 439 -25.32 0.10 30.63
CA PRO A 439 -24.40 0.15 29.49
C PRO A 439 -24.62 -0.99 28.48
N ARG A 440 -25.75 -1.71 28.54
CA ARG A 440 -26.00 -2.87 27.65
C ARG A 440 -26.22 -2.46 26.20
N CYS A 441 -26.70 -1.24 25.96
CA CYS A 441 -26.83 -0.69 24.61
C CYS A 441 -25.49 -0.37 23.95
N GLY A 442 -24.41 -0.29 24.73
CA GLY A 442 -23.12 0.22 24.27
C GLY A 442 -23.09 1.74 24.12
N GLU A 443 -21.90 2.30 24.30
CA GLU A 443 -21.57 3.71 24.16
C GLU A 443 -20.19 3.84 23.53
N ILE A 444 -20.06 4.73 22.55
CA ILE A 444 -18.81 5.03 21.85
C ILE A 444 -18.55 6.53 21.97
N ASP A 445 -17.57 6.91 22.79
CA ASP A 445 -17.12 8.29 22.94
C ASP A 445 -15.97 8.54 21.98
N ILE A 446 -16.27 9.25 20.88
CA ILE A 446 -15.29 9.62 19.86
C ILE A 446 -14.36 10.71 20.41
N MET A 447 -14.91 11.65 21.18
CA MET A 447 -14.15 12.68 21.85
C MET A 447 -14.86 13.15 23.11
N GLU A 448 -14.16 13.13 24.23
CA GLU A 448 -14.48 13.92 25.41
C GLU A 448 -13.29 14.76 25.85
N GLN A 449 -13.55 15.80 26.64
CA GLN A 449 -12.50 16.57 27.29
C GLN A 449 -12.88 16.92 28.72
N LEU A 450 -11.94 16.73 29.66
CA LEU A 450 -12.16 17.06 31.07
C LEU A 450 -12.29 18.56 31.28
N GLY A 451 -13.01 18.96 32.32
CA GLY A 451 -13.12 20.37 32.68
C GLY A 451 -11.83 20.95 33.26
N GLY A 452 -10.98 20.12 33.88
CA GLY A 452 -9.71 20.54 34.47
C GLY A 452 -8.49 20.36 33.56
N ASP A 453 -8.62 19.64 32.45
CA ASP A 453 -7.54 19.36 31.49
C ASP A 453 -8.03 19.69 30.08
N LYS A 454 -7.46 20.76 29.52
CA LYS A 454 -7.79 21.27 28.17
C LYS A 454 -6.71 20.95 27.14
N SER A 455 -5.71 20.17 27.52
CA SER A 455 -4.64 19.71 26.64
C SER A 455 -4.91 18.31 26.11
N ASN A 456 -5.62 17.47 26.86
CA ASN A 456 -5.92 16.11 26.44
C ASN A 456 -7.37 15.93 26.01
N THR A 457 -7.59 15.04 25.05
CA THR A 457 -8.91 14.48 24.71
C THR A 457 -8.95 12.99 25.04
N LEU A 458 -10.15 12.47 25.26
CA LEU A 458 -10.40 11.06 25.58
C LEU A 458 -11.19 10.42 24.45
N GLY A 459 -10.84 9.18 24.12
CA GLY A 459 -11.72 8.26 23.38
C GLY A 459 -12.02 7.07 24.27
N THR A 460 -13.28 6.71 24.42
CA THR A 460 -13.72 5.69 25.37
C THR A 460 -14.84 4.83 24.79
N PHE A 461 -14.86 3.54 25.13
CA PHE A 461 -15.95 2.63 24.81
C PHE A 461 -16.53 2.10 26.12
N HIS A 462 -17.85 2.16 26.30
CA HIS A 462 -18.54 1.58 27.46
C HIS A 462 -19.50 0.46 27.06
N TRP A 463 -19.49 -0.64 27.82
CA TRP A 463 -20.39 -1.76 27.61
C TRP A 463 -20.70 -2.49 28.91
N PHE A 464 -21.62 -3.45 28.85
CA PHE A 464 -21.82 -4.42 29.93
C PHE A 464 -20.99 -5.67 29.66
N ASP A 465 -19.98 -5.94 30.50
CA ASP A 465 -19.23 -7.18 30.43
C ASP A 465 -20.07 -8.33 31.00
N THR A 466 -20.53 -9.21 30.10
CA THR A 466 -21.35 -10.36 30.45
C THR A 466 -20.57 -11.45 31.20
N ALA A 467 -19.27 -11.57 30.97
CA ALA A 467 -18.43 -12.55 31.64
C ALA A 467 -18.13 -12.13 33.09
N GLY A 468 -17.84 -10.84 33.31
CA GLY A 468 -17.64 -10.26 34.64
C GLY A 468 -18.93 -9.93 35.40
N GLY A 469 -20.03 -9.72 34.69
CA GLY A 469 -21.31 -9.33 35.27
C GLY A 469 -21.33 -7.88 35.77
N ASN A 470 -20.57 -6.99 35.14
CA ASN A 470 -20.37 -5.61 35.57
C ASN A 470 -20.26 -4.65 34.37
N ASN A 471 -20.37 -3.35 34.66
CA ASN A 471 -20.06 -2.31 33.69
C ASN A 471 -18.56 -2.36 33.38
N ALA A 472 -18.23 -2.23 32.10
CA ALA A 472 -16.87 -2.20 31.60
C ALA A 472 -16.66 -0.97 30.74
N SER A 473 -15.40 -0.53 30.68
CA SER A 473 -14.98 0.58 29.87
C SER A 473 -13.52 0.38 29.45
N TYR A 474 -13.19 0.81 28.25
CA TYR A 474 -11.82 0.89 27.78
C TYR A 474 -11.65 2.17 26.98
N GLY A 475 -10.65 2.96 27.34
CA GLY A 475 -10.39 4.26 26.76
C GLY A 475 -8.97 4.71 27.01
N GLU A 476 -8.50 5.58 26.14
CA GLU A 476 -7.17 6.18 26.21
C GLU A 476 -7.25 7.69 25.94
N THR A 477 -6.13 8.37 26.12
CA THR A 477 -6.04 9.83 25.98
C THR A 477 -4.99 10.21 24.95
N LEU A 478 -5.23 11.31 24.25
CA LEU A 478 -4.26 11.91 23.35
C LEU A 478 -4.09 13.39 23.67
N ASP A 479 -2.85 13.87 23.66
CA ASP A 479 -2.54 15.30 23.75
C ASP A 479 -2.89 15.98 22.42
N VAL A 480 -3.76 16.99 22.50
CA VAL A 480 -4.26 17.77 21.37
C VAL A 480 -3.99 19.24 21.67
N ALA A 481 -2.80 19.70 21.26
CA ALA A 481 -2.45 21.10 21.34
C ALA A 481 -3.50 21.95 20.61
N ASN A 482 -3.82 23.12 21.19
CA ASN A 482 -4.73 24.10 20.58
C ASN A 482 -6.18 23.66 20.36
N ALA A 483 -6.63 22.55 20.99
CA ALA A 483 -8.02 22.05 20.86
C ALA A 483 -9.12 23.10 21.12
N THR A 484 -8.79 24.17 21.86
CA THR A 484 -9.72 25.25 22.22
C THR A 484 -9.64 26.47 21.31
N THR A 485 -8.63 26.52 20.45
CA THR A 485 -8.35 27.67 19.57
C THR A 485 -8.39 27.31 18.08
N GLU A 486 -8.23 26.03 17.74
CA GLU A 486 -8.21 25.51 16.36
C GLU A 486 -9.25 24.40 16.20
N PHE A 487 -9.70 24.20 14.96
CA PHE A 487 -10.55 23.05 14.62
C PHE A 487 -9.67 21.82 14.41
N HIS A 488 -10.11 20.71 14.98
CA HIS A 488 -9.49 19.39 14.84
C HIS A 488 -10.52 18.39 14.32
N LYS A 489 -10.05 17.40 13.56
CA LYS A 489 -10.89 16.31 13.07
C LYS A 489 -10.88 15.17 14.08
N TYR A 490 -12.00 14.97 14.75
CA TYR A 490 -12.27 13.84 15.64
C TYR A 490 -12.99 12.75 14.85
N SER A 491 -12.36 11.58 14.74
CA SER A 491 -12.84 10.50 13.89
C SER A 491 -13.04 9.19 14.63
N LEU A 492 -14.04 8.43 14.21
CA LEU A 492 -14.24 7.02 14.56
C LEU A 492 -14.16 6.20 13.28
N GLU A 493 -13.37 5.14 13.26
CA GLU A 493 -13.52 4.04 12.31
C GLU A 493 -14.09 2.83 13.06
N TRP A 494 -15.25 2.39 12.62
CA TRP A 494 -15.97 1.31 13.26
C TRP A 494 -16.29 0.23 12.24
N THR A 495 -15.62 -0.91 12.39
CA THR A 495 -15.83 -2.10 11.58
C THR A 495 -16.41 -3.23 12.44
N LYS A 496 -16.76 -4.33 11.78
CA LYS A 496 -17.16 -5.56 12.49
C LYS A 496 -16.05 -6.13 13.39
N ASP A 497 -14.78 -5.82 13.10
CA ASP A 497 -13.60 -6.41 13.72
C ASP A 497 -12.84 -5.43 14.63
N MET A 498 -13.04 -4.12 14.48
CA MET A 498 -12.28 -3.09 15.20
C MET A 498 -13.08 -1.81 15.42
N LEU A 499 -12.88 -1.15 16.57
CA LEU A 499 -13.22 0.25 16.79
C LEU A 499 -11.93 1.05 17.01
N THR A 500 -11.74 2.12 16.24
CA THR A 500 -10.56 2.98 16.36
C THR A 500 -10.95 4.45 16.35
N VAL A 501 -10.49 5.20 17.35
CA VAL A 501 -10.71 6.64 17.45
C VAL A 501 -9.44 7.40 17.08
N PHE A 502 -9.58 8.51 16.37
CA PHE A 502 -8.48 9.36 15.92
C PHE A 502 -8.72 10.85 16.21
N VAL A 503 -7.64 11.61 16.36
CA VAL A 503 -7.62 13.08 16.22
C VAL A 503 -6.56 13.46 15.19
N ASP A 504 -6.93 14.19 14.14
CA ASP A 504 -6.03 14.61 13.04
C ASP A 504 -5.11 13.48 12.55
N ASP A 505 -5.70 12.31 12.31
CA ASP A 505 -5.04 11.08 11.85
C ASP A 505 -4.14 10.37 12.89
N LYS A 506 -4.06 10.88 14.12
CA LYS A 506 -3.39 10.20 15.24
C LYS A 506 -4.37 9.33 16.01
N LYS A 507 -4.02 8.05 16.15
CA LYS A 507 -4.80 7.09 16.94
C LYS A 507 -4.84 7.50 18.41
N VAL A 508 -6.05 7.56 18.98
CA VAL A 508 -6.30 7.77 20.41
C VAL A 508 -6.42 6.43 21.12
N VAL A 509 -7.37 5.61 20.69
CA VAL A 509 -7.69 4.30 21.27
C VAL A 509 -8.13 3.34 20.16
N GLU A 510 -7.86 2.05 20.37
CA GLU A 510 -8.27 0.98 19.47
C GLU A 510 -8.71 -0.25 20.25
N MET A 511 -9.85 -0.84 19.90
CA MET A 511 -10.38 -2.03 20.56
C MET A 511 -10.91 -3.03 19.54
N ALA A 512 -10.46 -4.28 19.65
CA ALA A 512 -11.00 -5.37 18.84
C ALA A 512 -12.51 -5.53 19.10
N ASN A 513 -13.29 -5.50 18.02
CA ASN A 513 -14.72 -5.74 18.04
C ASN A 513 -15.01 -7.24 17.86
N ASN A 514 -16.08 -7.73 18.46
CA ASN A 514 -16.52 -9.12 18.34
C ASN A 514 -17.99 -9.27 18.72
N ALA A 515 -18.60 -10.39 18.36
CA ALA A 515 -20.03 -10.64 18.54
C ALA A 515 -20.55 -10.59 20.00
N ASP A 516 -19.69 -10.62 21.01
CA ASP A 516 -20.10 -10.49 22.42
C ASP A 516 -20.22 -9.02 22.87
N LEU A 517 -19.72 -8.07 22.07
CA LEU A 517 -19.79 -6.64 22.33
C LEU A 517 -21.03 -6.01 21.67
N PRO A 518 -21.63 -4.96 22.29
CA PRO A 518 -22.82 -4.30 21.75
C PRO A 518 -22.54 -3.52 20.45
N PHE A 519 -21.27 -3.36 20.06
CA PHE A 519 -20.82 -2.67 18.87
C PHE A 519 -20.78 -3.56 17.63
N ALA A 520 -21.09 -4.86 17.76
CA ALA A 520 -20.87 -5.80 16.67
C ALA A 520 -21.97 -5.81 15.62
N ASP A 521 -23.22 -5.47 15.93
CA ASP A 521 -24.34 -5.69 15.00
C ASP A 521 -25.59 -4.87 15.37
N LYS A 522 -25.39 -3.65 15.89
CA LYS A 522 -26.46 -2.78 16.37
C LYS A 522 -26.26 -1.39 15.80
N ASP A 523 -27.37 -0.74 15.43
CA ASP A 523 -27.33 0.64 14.98
C ASP A 523 -27.08 1.59 16.16
N PHE A 524 -26.27 2.60 15.93
CA PHE A 524 -25.98 3.66 16.88
C PHE A 524 -26.42 5.01 16.31
N PHE A 525 -26.84 5.92 17.19
CA PHE A 525 -27.11 7.32 16.85
C PHE A 525 -26.08 8.24 17.51
N MET A 526 -25.83 9.40 16.91
CA MET A 526 -24.83 10.38 17.38
C MET A 526 -25.44 11.36 18.38
N ILE A 527 -24.60 11.86 19.29
CA ILE A 527 -24.92 12.84 20.32
C ILE A 527 -23.79 13.89 20.39
N LEU A 528 -24.18 15.17 20.46
CA LEU A 528 -23.26 16.31 20.59
C LEU A 528 -23.72 17.17 21.77
N ASN A 529 -22.86 17.41 22.77
CA ASN A 529 -23.20 18.27 23.90
C ASN A 529 -22.00 18.94 24.58
N VAL A 530 -22.31 19.92 25.42
CA VAL A 530 -21.38 20.48 26.41
C VAL A 530 -22.03 20.39 27.79
N ALA A 531 -21.57 19.47 28.63
CA ALA A 531 -21.98 19.36 30.02
C ALA A 531 -21.24 20.39 30.90
N MET A 532 -21.81 20.69 32.08
CA MET A 532 -21.23 21.60 33.08
C MET A 532 -21.02 20.87 34.40
N GLY A 533 -19.77 20.82 34.87
CA GLY A 533 -19.36 20.14 36.08
C GLY A 533 -19.56 18.62 36.00
N GLY A 534 -20.09 18.02 37.06
CA GLY A 534 -20.26 16.56 37.12
C GLY A 534 -18.92 15.82 37.22
N THR A 535 -18.93 14.52 36.91
CA THR A 535 -17.78 13.63 37.08
C THR A 535 -16.53 14.10 36.32
N LEU A 536 -16.65 14.40 35.02
CA LEU A 536 -15.50 14.78 34.19
C LEU A 536 -15.36 16.30 33.99
N GLY A 537 -16.44 17.06 34.01
CA GLY A 537 -16.35 18.52 34.02
C GLY A 537 -15.79 19.06 35.34
N GLY A 538 -16.02 18.37 36.47
CA GLY A 538 -15.40 18.70 37.74
C GLY A 538 -15.81 20.07 38.30
N THR A 539 -14.85 20.80 38.88
CA THR A 539 -15.09 22.13 39.46
C THR A 539 -15.31 23.16 38.35
N ILE A 540 -16.46 23.85 38.39
CA ILE A 540 -16.75 24.96 37.48
C ILE A 540 -16.07 26.24 37.98
N ASP A 541 -15.43 26.99 37.07
CA ASP A 541 -14.87 28.30 37.40
C ASP A 541 -15.97 29.20 37.99
N PRO A 542 -15.80 29.76 39.21
CA PRO A 542 -16.78 30.66 39.81
C PRO A 542 -17.10 31.89 38.94
N ASN A 543 -16.18 32.30 38.06
CA ASN A 543 -16.33 33.42 37.14
C ASN A 543 -16.82 33.01 35.74
N PHE A 544 -17.18 31.73 35.53
CA PHE A 544 -17.74 31.26 34.27
C PHE A 544 -18.94 32.13 33.86
N THR A 545 -18.99 32.50 32.57
CA THR A 545 -20.10 33.26 31.98
C THR A 545 -20.72 32.44 30.86
N GLU A 546 -20.00 32.25 29.77
CA GLU A 546 -20.37 31.35 28.68
C GLU A 546 -19.13 30.88 27.94
N ASP A 547 -19.24 29.70 27.33
CA ASP A 547 -18.22 29.15 26.44
C ASP A 547 -18.87 28.15 25.48
N ALA A 548 -18.26 27.93 24.31
CA ALA A 548 -18.89 27.17 23.24
C ALA A 548 -17.98 26.09 22.65
N MET A 549 -18.59 24.97 22.29
CA MET A 549 -18.06 24.05 21.30
C MET A 549 -18.55 24.50 19.92
N GLU A 550 -17.63 24.63 18.96
CA GLU A 550 -17.94 24.98 17.58
C GLU A 550 -17.67 23.78 16.67
N ILE A 551 -18.56 23.48 15.72
CA ILE A 551 -18.47 22.32 14.83
C ILE A 551 -18.68 22.78 13.40
N GLU A 552 -17.72 22.52 12.51
CA GLU A 552 -17.79 22.86 11.07
C GLU A 552 -18.62 21.85 10.29
N TYR A 553 -18.46 20.56 10.59
CA TYR A 553 -19.24 19.50 9.95
C TYR A 553 -19.32 18.24 10.79
N VAL A 554 -20.31 17.42 10.47
CA VAL A 554 -20.37 16.00 10.84
C VAL A 554 -20.56 15.21 9.55
N ARG A 555 -19.73 14.20 9.30
CA ARG A 555 -19.78 13.34 8.10
C ARG A 555 -19.71 11.88 8.49
N VAL A 556 -20.49 11.04 7.81
CA VAL A 556 -20.48 9.59 7.97
C VAL A 556 -20.21 8.94 6.62
N TYR A 557 -19.25 8.03 6.59
CA TYR A 557 -18.84 7.28 5.42
C TYR A 557 -19.04 5.77 5.63
N GLN A 558 -19.39 5.04 4.58
CA GLN A 558 -19.46 3.58 4.58
C GLN A 558 -18.75 2.97 3.37
#